data_AF-A0A950QPQ1-F1
#
_entry.id   AF-A0A950QPQ1-F1
#
_cell.length_a   1.000
_cell.length_b   1.000
_cell.length_c   1.000
_cell.angle_alpha   90.00
_cell.angle_beta   90.00
_cell.angle_gamma   90.00
#
_symmetry.space_group_name_H-M   'P 1'
#
loop_
_entity.id
_entity.type
_entity.pdbx_description
1 polymer ?
#
loop_
_entity_poly.entity_id
_entity_poly.type
_entity_poly.pdbx_seq_one_letter_code
_entity_poly.pdbx_strand_id
1 'polypeptide(L)'
;MSLIAGIGWHMVGAASAASFYAPIEKVKQWSWETTWAVAGIFSWILLPIGVSFVLLPHFGAFYGSISTAVLLKVALFGAMWGVGNVNYGL
;
A
#
# COMPACT_ATOMS: atom_id res chain seq x y z
N MET A 1 10.99 23.92 -1.57
CA MET A 1 11.65 22.69 -1.09
C MET A 1 12.99 22.57 -1.81
N SER A 2 14.13 22.43 -1.12
CA SER A 2 15.43 22.37 -1.80
C SER A 2 15.63 21.03 -2.52
N LEU A 3 16.41 21.01 -3.60
CA LEU A 3 16.73 19.79 -4.36
C LEU A 3 17.28 18.68 -3.46
N ILE A 4 18.18 19.04 -2.53
CA ILE A 4 18.81 18.11 -1.59
C ILE A 4 17.77 17.47 -0.67
N ALA A 5 16.82 18.26 -0.15
CA ALA A 5 15.73 17.73 0.66
C ALA A 5 14.82 16.79 -0.15
N GLY A 6 14.55 17.12 -1.41
CA GLY A 6 13.77 16.26 -2.31
C GLY A 6 14.42 14.90 -2.55
N ILE A 7 15.74 14.88 -2.79
CA ILE A 7 16.53 13.65 -2.93
C ILE A 7 16.52 12.85 -1.61
N GLY A 8 16.74 13.52 -0.47
CA GLY A 8 16.71 12.89 0.84
C GLY A 8 15.38 12.19 1.13
N TRP A 9 14.24 12.85 0.86
CA TRP A 9 12.92 12.25 1.05
C TRP A 9 12.66 11.06 0.11
N HIS A 10 13.14 11.12 -1.13
CA HIS A 10 13.05 9.98 -2.04
C HIS A 10 13.87 8.78 -1.53
N MET A 11 15.08 9.01 -1.03
CA MET A 11 15.91 7.94 -0.48
C MET A 11 15.24 7.27 0.73
N VAL A 12 14.67 8.05 1.64
CA VAL A 12 13.94 7.51 2.79
C VAL A 12 12.75 6.68 2.33
N GLY A 13 11.95 7.20 1.40
CA GLY A 13 10.80 6.47 0.85
C GLY A 13 11.21 5.15 0.16
N ALA A 14 12.25 5.18 -0.67
CA ALA A 14 12.76 4.00 -1.36
C ALA A 14 13.33 2.96 -0.38
N ALA A 15 14.08 3.39 0.62
CA ALA A 15 14.62 2.50 1.65
C ALA A 15 13.51 1.86 2.49
N SER A 16 12.46 2.61 2.85
CA SER A 16 11.29 2.07 3.54
C SER A 16 10.54 1.05 2.68
N ALA A 17 10.33 1.35 1.39
CA ALA A 17 9.69 0.44 0.45
C ALA A 17 10.47 -0.87 0.25
N ALA A 18 11.81 -0.78 0.16
CA ALA A 18 12.67 -1.97 0.05
C ALA A 18 12.68 -2.80 1.35
N SER A 19 12.73 -2.13 2.51
CA SER A 19 12.78 -2.81 3.81
C SER A 19 11.48 -3.52 4.18
N PHE A 20 10.35 -3.09 3.61
CA PHE A 20 9.04 -3.68 3.88
C PHE A 20 8.98 -5.19 3.63
N TYR A 21 9.70 -5.68 2.62
CA TYR A 21 9.72 -7.10 2.26
C TYR A 21 10.77 -7.93 3.02
N ALA A 22 11.71 -7.30 3.73
CA ALA A 22 12.79 -8.00 4.44
C ALA A 22 12.29 -9.05 5.47
N PRO A 23 11.18 -8.84 6.21
CA PRO A 23 10.65 -9.85 7.12
C PRO A 23 10.11 -11.11 6.43
N ILE A 24 9.68 -11.01 5.16
CA ILE A 24 9.10 -12.13 4.41
C ILE A 24 10.12 -13.27 4.28
N GLU A 25 11.41 -12.95 4.09
CA GLU A 25 12.47 -13.96 4.00
C GLU A 25 12.63 -14.81 5.27
N LYS A 26 12.16 -14.31 6.42
CA LYS A 26 12.20 -15.01 7.71
C LYS A 26 11.01 -15.96 7.89
N VAL A 27 9.98 -15.87 7.07
CA VAL A 27 8.83 -16.79 7.09
C VAL A 27 9.23 -18.09 6.38
N LYS A 28 9.47 -19.17 7.15
CA LYS A 28 9.95 -20.45 6.62
C LYS A 28 8.91 -21.57 6.58
N GLN A 29 7.76 -21.38 7.22
CA GLN A 29 6.79 -22.46 7.46
C GLN A 29 5.49 -22.29 6.68
N TRP A 30 5.36 -21.21 5.91
CA TRP A 30 4.17 -20.91 5.14
C TRP A 30 4.45 -21.14 3.67
N SER A 31 3.41 -21.50 2.91
CA SER A 31 3.49 -21.46 1.46
C SER A 31 3.74 -20.04 0.98
N TRP A 32 4.26 -19.91 -0.23
CA TRP A 32 4.49 -18.61 -0.86
C TRP A 32 3.18 -17.80 -0.96
N GLU A 33 2.10 -18.46 -1.36
CA GLU A 33 0.77 -17.87 -1.53
C GLU A 33 0.22 -17.36 -0.20
N THR A 34 0.38 -18.13 0.87
CA THR A 34 -0.06 -17.74 2.21
C THR A 34 0.72 -16.52 2.71
N THR A 35 2.04 -16.54 2.50
CA THR A 35 2.93 -15.44 2.91
C THR A 35 2.59 -14.14 2.18
N TRP A 36 2.40 -14.21 0.86
CA TRP A 36 1.99 -13.06 0.06
C TRP A 36 0.58 -12.57 0.38
N ALA A 37 -0.37 -13.48 0.60
CA ALA A 37 -1.74 -13.12 0.94
C ALA A 37 -1.76 -12.30 2.25
N VAL A 38 -1.07 -12.77 3.29
CA VAL A 38 -1.02 -12.05 4.58
C VAL A 38 -0.25 -10.75 4.47
N ALA A 39 0.92 -10.74 3.82
CA ALA A 39 1.71 -9.54 3.61
C ALA A 39 0.95 -8.49 2.77
N GLY A 40 0.24 -8.92 1.73
CA GLY A 40 -0.62 -8.10 0.88
C GLY A 40 -1.79 -7.49 1.64
N ILE A 41 -2.53 -8.29 2.41
CA ILE A 41 -3.63 -7.79 3.24
C ILE A 41 -3.12 -6.76 4.25
N PHE A 42 -2.01 -7.04 4.92
CA PHE A 42 -1.45 -6.11 5.90
C PHE A 42 -1.00 -4.79 5.24
N SER A 43 -0.24 -4.87 4.14
CA SER A 43 0.36 -3.72 3.46
C SER A 43 -0.64 -2.84 2.69
N TRP A 44 -1.60 -3.45 2.02
CA TRP A 44 -2.49 -2.74 1.09
C TRP A 44 -3.84 -2.41 1.70
N ILE A 45 -4.24 -3.07 2.80
CA ILE A 45 -5.54 -2.86 3.44
C ILE A 45 -5.36 -2.33 4.86
N LEU A 46 -4.74 -3.12 5.75
CA LEU A 46 -4.71 -2.80 7.18
C LEU A 46 -3.87 -1.56 7.49
N LEU A 47 -2.66 -1.46 6.94
CA LEU A 47 -1.76 -0.31 7.14
C LEU A 47 -2.39 0.99 6.63
N PRO A 48 -2.87 1.10 5.38
CA PRO A 48 -3.49 2.32 4.88
C PRO A 48 -4.72 2.75 5.67
N ILE A 49 -5.60 1.81 6.05
CA ILE A 49 -6.77 2.10 6.88
C ILE A 49 -6.33 2.59 8.26
N GLY A 50 -5.41 1.88 8.91
CA GLY A 50 -4.91 2.23 10.24
C GLY A 50 -4.23 3.60 10.27
N VAL A 51 -3.36 3.87 9.30
CA VAL A 51 -2.69 5.18 9.16
C VAL A 51 -3.70 6.29 8.90
N SER A 52 -4.65 6.09 7.98
CA SER A 52 -5.71 7.07 7.75
C SER A 52 -6.56 7.29 8.99
N PHE A 53 -6.85 6.24 9.76
CA PHE A 53 -7.63 6.36 11.00
C PHE A 53 -6.90 7.17 12.08
N VAL A 54 -5.57 7.02 12.18
CA VAL A 54 -4.75 7.77 13.15
C VAL A 54 -4.54 9.22 12.71
N LEU A 55 -4.34 9.46 11.41
CA LEU A 55 -3.99 10.79 10.90
C LEU A 55 -5.21 11.66 10.55
N LEU A 56 -6.37 11.07 10.26
CA LEU A 56 -7.57 11.82 9.91
C LEU A 56 -8.44 12.05 11.15
N PRO A 57 -8.70 13.30 11.57
CA PRO A 57 -9.52 13.58 12.74
C PRO A 57 -10.98 13.13 12.59
N HIS A 58 -11.47 13.04 11.35
CA HIS A 58 -12.84 12.60 11.03
C HIS A 58 -12.85 11.62 9.86
N PHE A 59 -12.29 10.42 10.05
CA PHE A 59 -12.16 9.38 9.02
C PHE A 59 -13.42 9.17 8.18
N GLY A 60 -14.58 8.94 8.82
CA GLY A 60 -15.84 8.68 8.12
C GLY A 60 -16.33 9.87 7.29
N ALA A 61 -16.23 11.09 7.83
CA ALA A 61 -16.63 12.30 7.12
C ALA A 61 -15.70 12.59 5.93
N PHE A 62 -14.39 12.33 6.08
CA PHE A 62 -13.42 12.47 5.00
C PHE A 62 -13.78 11.59 3.81
N TYR A 63 -13.92 10.27 4.01
CA TYR A 63 -14.27 9.37 2.91
C TYR A 63 -15.70 9.60 2.40
N GLY A 64 -16.63 10.01 3.26
CA GLY A 64 -18.00 10.41 2.87
C GLY A 64 -18.06 11.68 2.02
N SER A 65 -17.05 12.54 2.08
CA SER A 65 -16.97 13.75 1.24
C SER A 65 -16.50 13.46 -0.20
N ILE A 66 -15.95 12.27 -0.46
CA ILE A 66 -15.41 11.88 -1.76
C ILE A 66 -16.57 11.43 -2.66
N SER A 67 -16.63 11.98 -3.87
CA SER A 67 -17.67 11.58 -4.82
C SER A 67 -17.55 10.11 -5.22
N THR A 68 -18.69 9.44 -5.40
CA THR A 68 -18.75 8.04 -5.85
C THR A 68 -18.01 7.83 -7.17
N ALA A 69 -18.06 8.81 -8.08
CA ALA A 69 -17.34 8.74 -9.35
C ALA A 69 -15.82 8.67 -9.16
N VAL A 70 -15.26 9.37 -8.16
CA VAL A 70 -13.84 9.29 -7.82
C VAL A 70 -13.52 7.94 -7.20
N LEU A 71 -14.33 7.48 -6.24
CA LEU A 71 -14.15 6.17 -5.60
C LEU A 71 -14.17 5.02 -6.62
N LEU A 72 -15.10 5.05 -7.58
CA LEU A 72 -15.19 4.06 -8.65
C LEU A 72 -13.95 4.07 -9.56
N LYS A 73 -13.42 5.26 -9.90
CA LYS A 73 -12.17 5.36 -10.68
C LYS A 73 -10.99 4.78 -9.90
N VAL A 74 -10.85 5.11 -8.61
CA VAL A 74 -9.78 4.58 -7.76
C VAL A 74 -9.89 3.06 -7.65
N ALA A 75 -11.11 2.52 -7.44
CA ALA A 75 -11.35 1.09 -7.41
C ALA A 75 -11.01 0.41 -8.75
N LEU A 76 -11.42 1.01 -9.88
CA LEU A 76 -11.15 0.50 -11.22
C LEU A 76 -9.65 0.46 -11.51
N PHE A 77 -8.93 1.56 -11.29
CA PHE A 77 -7.48 1.61 -11.54
C PHE A 77 -6.70 0.71 -10.57
N GLY A 78 -7.15 0.58 -9.31
CA GLY A 78 -6.61 -0.40 -8.38
C GLY A 78 -6.80 -1.84 -8.84
N ALA A 79 -8.00 -2.18 -9.34
CA ALA A 79 -8.26 -3.49 -9.92
C ALA A 79 -7.42 -3.77 -11.18
N MET A 80 -7.28 -2.78 -12.08
CA MET A 80 -6.42 -2.88 -13.27
C MET A 80 -4.96 -3.11 -12.90
N TRP A 81 -4.45 -2.41 -11.88
CA TRP A 81 -3.11 -2.63 -11.36
C TRP A 81 -2.95 -4.05 -10.79
N GLY A 82 -3.95 -4.52 -10.03
CA GLY A 82 -3.98 -5.89 -9.52
C GLY A 82 -3.93 -6.94 -10.63
N VAL A 83 -4.72 -6.77 -11.69
CA VAL A 83 -4.67 -7.61 -12.89
C VAL A 83 -3.28 -7.56 -13.54
N GLY A 84 -2.67 -6.38 -13.65
CA GLY A 84 -1.31 -6.23 -14.16
C GLY A 84 -0.27 -7.03 -13.36
N ASN A 85 -0.35 -6.98 -12.03
CA ASN A 85 0.60 -7.67 -11.16
C ASN A 85 0.47 -9.20 -11.18
N VAL A 86 -0.74 -9.73 -11.27
CA VAL A 86 -0.95 -11.19 -11.35
C VAL A 86 -0.29 -11.76 -12.60
N ASN A 87 -0.25 -10.99 -13.70
CA ASN A 87 0.40 -11.41 -14.95
C ASN A 87 1.94 -11.25 -14.93
N TYR A 88 2.53 -10.59 -13.94
CA TYR A 88 3.99 -10.44 -13.79
C TYR A 88 4.62 -11.52 -12.89
N GLY A 89 3.83 -12.22 -12.08
CA GLY A 89 4.28 -13.20 -11.09
C GLY A 89 3.99 -14.67 -11.42
N LEU A 90 3.37 -14.93 -12.58
CA LEU A 90 3.25 -16.25 -13.23
C LEU A 90 4.23 -16.31 -14.41
#